data_AF-A0A1V6JR20-F1
#
_entry.id   AF-A0A1V6JR20-F1
#
_cell.length_a   1.000
_cell.length_b   1.000
_cell.length_c   1.000
_cell.angle_alpha   90.00
_cell.angle_beta   90.00
_cell.angle_gamma   90.00
#
_symmetry.space_group_name_H-M   'P 1'
#
loop_
_entity.id
_entity.type
_entity.pdbx_description
1 polymer ?
#
loop_
_entity_poly.entity_id
_entity_poly.type
_entity_poly.pdbx_seq_one_letter_code
_entity_poly.pdbx_strand_id
1 'polypeptide(L)'
;MRTTISIIAIFLLYISSNAQPFTAAELSNYTSTMTNAEVKAYIAELEAMSPYVKNFSLGKSAGGQDIDYFVMANPMPSNPGQIDRSKRVVVYVQANIHAGEVEGKEAVLMYARDVLTRNPEVLKRVVLVVCPNFNIDGNEPFSTMNRPHQNGPSSGVGVRHNAELLDLNRDAMKLETSEMRGLLTSVIRYWDPAISLDCHATNGAYREEPVSFTWMMNPNTHPWLIDFMRDDMMPSVSQALTSKHNVLNCYYGEFVERHNLNSGWISYASEPRYFTNYLGLRNRLAILNENNVYSDYKSRVQGCYALISCVVDYAYNNVQKINSLITSVEKSSADRGTFKAQPDSFAIAYDVRPTPNPVTVRANVMLESIDENGRKVFTKTDEIKPVTLPYLAHYYPTKNVVFPTAYILKYNDRRVIDNLITQGIKLHRLTVDTELDVEEFNFTSIKPEGRINQGHYCQQVEGAYENKRVTLPGESMVVLTNQPLSNLICYLLEPQSNDCLLYWNFFDKYLTPQWGRGYYPYPVYKITGPMDGVSLAEFGD
;
A
#
# COMPACT_ATOMS: atom_id res chain seq x y z
N MET A 1 65.60 56.64 -8.05
CA MET A 1 65.13 55.28 -7.66
C MET A 1 63.62 55.33 -7.53
N ARG A 2 62.89 54.69 -8.45
CA ARG A 2 61.42 54.55 -8.39
C ARG A 2 61.12 53.22 -7.73
N THR A 3 60.42 53.24 -6.61
CA THR A 3 60.02 52.04 -5.86
C THR A 3 58.66 51.59 -6.38
N THR A 4 58.62 50.46 -7.07
CA THR A 4 57.40 49.85 -7.61
C THR A 4 56.80 48.96 -6.51
N ILE A 5 55.57 49.26 -6.09
CA ILE A 5 54.77 48.42 -5.19
C ILE A 5 54.00 47.44 -6.07
N SER A 6 54.31 46.14 -5.96
CA SER A 6 53.54 45.07 -6.59
C SER A 6 52.44 44.61 -5.62
N ILE A 7 51.18 44.91 -5.96
CA ILE A 7 50.01 44.34 -5.29
C ILE A 7 49.70 43.01 -5.97
N ILE A 8 49.91 41.91 -5.24
CA ILE A 8 49.45 40.57 -5.67
C ILE A 8 47.98 40.45 -5.27
N ALA A 9 47.09 40.52 -6.25
CA ALA A 9 45.69 40.17 -6.08
C ALA A 9 45.54 38.65 -6.16
N ILE A 10 45.29 38.01 -5.02
CA ILE A 10 44.91 36.59 -4.96
C ILE A 10 43.41 36.52 -5.31
N PHE A 11 43.11 36.10 -6.54
CA PHE A 11 41.76 35.67 -6.90
C PHE A 11 41.52 34.27 -6.31
N LEU A 12 40.76 34.20 -5.22
CA LEU A 12 40.13 32.95 -4.78
C LEU A 12 39.02 32.61 -5.78
N LEU A 13 39.31 31.70 -6.70
CA LEU A 13 38.30 30.97 -7.47
C LEU A 13 37.49 30.10 -6.50
N TYR A 14 36.30 30.56 -6.12
CA TYR A 14 35.26 29.69 -5.59
C TYR A 14 34.79 28.76 -6.72
N ILE A 15 35.39 27.58 -6.81
CA ILE A 15 34.79 26.46 -7.54
C ILE A 15 33.66 25.97 -6.64
N SER A 16 32.46 26.52 -6.81
CA SER A 16 31.25 25.85 -6.35
C SER A 16 31.08 24.61 -7.23
N SER A 17 31.66 23.49 -6.83
CA SER A 17 31.22 22.21 -7.36
C SER A 17 29.76 22.07 -6.94
N ASN A 18 28.83 22.12 -7.90
CA ASN A 18 27.47 21.62 -7.71
C ASN A 18 27.56 20.11 -7.46
N ALA A 19 28.03 19.72 -6.28
CA ALA A 19 28.06 18.34 -5.86
C ALA A 19 26.61 17.89 -5.71
N GLN A 20 26.17 17.01 -6.60
CA GLN A 20 24.87 16.36 -6.47
C GLN A 20 25.02 15.22 -5.45
N PRO A 21 24.01 14.98 -4.61
CA PRO A 21 24.07 13.90 -3.64
C PRO A 21 24.07 12.55 -4.35
N PHE A 22 24.81 11.58 -3.83
CA PHE A 22 24.83 10.21 -4.32
C PHE A 22 24.41 9.27 -3.20
N THR A 23 23.68 8.21 -3.54
CA THR A 23 23.26 7.25 -2.53
C THR A 23 24.41 6.34 -2.11
N ALA A 24 24.27 5.62 -1.00
CA ALA A 24 25.30 4.67 -0.55
C ALA A 24 25.52 3.56 -1.60
N ALA A 25 24.47 3.13 -2.30
CA ALA A 25 24.60 2.21 -3.42
C ALA A 25 25.46 2.81 -4.55
N GLU A 26 25.26 4.06 -4.94
CA GLU A 26 26.08 4.68 -5.99
C GLU A 26 27.54 4.87 -5.56
N LEU A 27 27.77 5.37 -4.34
CA LEU A 27 29.11 5.63 -3.81
C LEU A 27 29.92 4.36 -3.59
N SER A 28 29.28 3.27 -3.22
CA SER A 28 29.92 1.98 -2.93
C SER A 28 29.97 1.03 -4.14
N ASN A 29 29.55 1.49 -5.33
CA ASN A 29 29.32 0.62 -6.48
C ASN A 29 28.44 -0.61 -6.14
N TYR A 30 27.32 -0.35 -5.48
CA TYR A 30 26.26 -1.29 -5.11
C TYR A 30 26.72 -2.41 -4.16
N THR A 31 27.57 -2.06 -3.19
CA THR A 31 27.99 -2.98 -2.12
C THR A 31 27.45 -2.60 -0.75
N SER A 32 26.80 -1.44 -0.63
CA SER A 32 26.18 -0.93 0.61
C SER A 32 24.86 -0.20 0.36
N THR A 33 24.05 -0.02 1.40
CA THR A 33 22.78 0.73 1.40
C THR A 33 22.72 1.70 2.58
N MET A 34 21.92 2.76 2.45
CA MET A 34 21.87 3.88 3.39
C MET A 34 21.28 3.54 4.77
N THR A 35 21.88 4.09 5.81
CA THR A 35 21.31 4.24 7.15
C THR A 35 20.21 5.31 7.17
N ASN A 36 19.40 5.36 8.24
CA ASN A 36 18.40 6.43 8.39
C ASN A 36 19.05 7.83 8.41
N ALA A 37 20.21 7.96 9.05
CA ALA A 37 20.95 9.22 9.11
C ALA A 37 21.39 9.71 7.72
N GLU A 38 21.88 8.81 6.87
CA GLU A 38 22.29 9.13 5.50
C GLU A 38 21.08 9.50 4.63
N VAL A 39 19.94 8.82 4.79
CA VAL A 39 18.70 9.19 4.09
C VAL A 39 18.27 10.61 4.47
N LYS A 40 18.28 10.97 5.76
CA LYS A 40 17.93 12.31 6.24
C LYS A 40 18.89 13.39 5.69
N ALA A 41 20.18 13.11 5.70
CA ALA A 41 21.18 14.00 5.11
C ALA A 41 20.93 14.21 3.61
N TYR A 42 20.65 13.13 2.87
CA TYR A 42 20.35 13.20 1.44
C TYR A 42 19.09 14.04 1.15
N ILE A 43 18.02 13.87 1.93
CA ILE A 43 16.79 14.68 1.77
C ILE A 43 17.08 16.16 2.03
N ALA A 44 17.86 16.49 3.07
CA ALA A 44 18.26 17.86 3.36
C ALA A 44 19.09 18.49 2.23
N GLU A 45 19.97 17.70 1.59
CA GLU A 45 20.72 18.15 0.40
C GLU A 45 19.79 18.42 -0.78
N LEU A 46 18.80 17.55 -1.07
CA LEU A 46 17.81 17.80 -2.12
C LEU A 46 17.02 19.09 -1.88
N GLU A 47 16.60 19.34 -0.64
CA GLU A 47 15.88 20.55 -0.22
C GLU A 47 16.73 21.80 -0.38
N ALA A 48 18.02 21.74 -0.02
CA ALA A 48 18.95 22.86 -0.21
C ALA A 48 19.24 23.16 -1.70
N MET A 49 19.20 22.14 -2.56
CA MET A 49 19.51 22.27 -3.99
C MET A 49 18.38 22.91 -4.81
N SER A 50 17.13 22.85 -4.36
CA SER A 50 15.99 23.26 -5.19
C SER A 50 14.77 23.72 -4.38
N PRO A 51 14.12 24.85 -4.77
CA PRO A 51 12.86 25.27 -4.17
C PRO A 51 11.68 24.33 -4.53
N TYR A 52 11.92 23.33 -5.37
CA TYR A 52 10.91 22.34 -5.75
C TYR A 52 10.82 21.19 -4.77
N VAL A 53 11.63 21.15 -3.70
CA VAL A 53 11.59 20.10 -2.68
C VAL A 53 11.22 20.71 -1.33
N LYS A 54 10.41 19.98 -0.56
CA LYS A 54 10.14 20.32 0.84
C LYS A 54 10.05 19.07 1.70
N ASN A 55 10.80 19.02 2.80
CA ASN A 55 10.79 17.91 3.74
C ASN A 55 9.67 18.06 4.79
N PHE A 56 9.14 16.93 5.24
CA PHE A 56 8.09 16.79 6.23
C PHE A 56 8.33 15.53 7.07
N SER A 57 7.54 15.35 8.12
CA SER A 57 7.56 14.13 8.94
C SER A 57 6.18 13.47 8.97
N LEU A 58 6.16 12.14 8.93
CA LEU A 58 4.96 11.34 9.22
C LEU A 58 4.64 11.29 10.72
N GLY A 59 5.59 11.67 11.57
CA GLY A 59 5.56 11.49 13.01
C GLY A 59 6.74 10.65 13.51
N LYS A 60 6.67 10.23 14.77
CA LYS A 60 7.65 9.36 15.40
C LYS A 60 7.35 7.90 15.09
N SER A 61 8.39 7.10 14.82
CA SER A 61 8.34 5.64 14.81
C SER A 61 8.15 5.08 16.22
N ALA A 62 7.91 3.77 16.31
CA ALA A 62 7.87 3.06 17.58
C ALA A 62 9.19 3.20 18.38
N GLY A 63 10.33 3.26 17.69
CA GLY A 63 11.65 3.54 18.25
C GLY A 63 11.91 5.01 18.59
N GLY A 64 10.94 5.91 18.37
CA GLY A 64 11.00 7.32 18.76
C GLY A 64 11.75 8.24 17.80
N GLN A 65 12.07 7.79 16.59
CA GLN A 65 12.73 8.61 15.56
C GLN A 65 11.71 9.23 14.60
N ASP A 66 12.00 10.42 14.05
CA ASP A 66 11.14 10.99 13.00
C ASP A 66 11.26 10.18 11.71
N ILE A 67 10.11 9.88 11.11
CA ILE A 67 10.00 9.25 9.79
C ILE A 67 9.81 10.36 8.77
N ASP A 68 10.82 10.58 7.94
CA ASP A 68 10.84 11.69 6.99
C ASP A 68 10.19 11.29 5.66
N TYR A 69 9.43 12.22 5.09
CA TYR A 69 8.97 12.15 3.72
C TYR A 69 9.09 13.54 3.09
N PHE A 70 9.31 13.60 1.78
CA PHE A 70 9.43 14.88 1.09
C PHE A 70 8.47 14.97 -0.10
N VAL A 71 8.16 16.21 -0.47
CA VAL A 71 7.32 16.53 -1.63
C VAL A 71 8.15 17.24 -2.67
N MET A 72 7.96 16.88 -3.94
CA MET A 72 8.54 17.53 -5.09
C MET A 72 7.46 18.09 -6.02
N ALA A 73 7.55 19.38 -6.36
CA ALA A 73 6.52 20.06 -7.13
C ALA A 73 6.99 21.41 -7.71
N ASN A 74 6.49 21.76 -8.89
CA ASN A 74 6.72 23.08 -9.50
C ASN A 74 5.43 23.65 -10.13
N PRO A 75 4.80 24.69 -9.55
CA PRO A 75 5.12 25.30 -8.28
C PRO A 75 4.83 24.35 -7.10
N MET A 76 5.53 24.57 -5.98
CA MET A 76 5.25 23.87 -4.72
C MET A 76 3.89 24.32 -4.16
N PRO A 77 2.92 23.41 -3.93
CA PRO A 77 1.67 23.76 -3.28
C PRO A 77 1.92 24.08 -1.79
N SER A 78 1.28 25.12 -1.25
CA SER A 78 1.39 25.41 0.20
C SER A 78 0.59 24.41 1.05
N ASN A 79 -0.46 23.85 0.46
CA ASN A 79 -1.30 22.78 1.01
C ASN A 79 -1.94 21.97 -0.13
N PRO A 80 -2.43 20.74 0.13
CA PRO A 80 -3.02 19.87 -0.89
C PRO A 80 -4.22 20.49 -1.62
N GLY A 81 -5.00 21.35 -0.96
CA GLY A 81 -6.15 22.05 -1.55
C GLY A 81 -5.80 23.00 -2.70
N GLN A 82 -4.52 23.32 -2.89
CA GLN A 82 -4.03 24.14 -4.01
C GLN A 82 -3.62 23.32 -5.25
N ILE A 83 -3.75 21.99 -5.21
CA ILE A 83 -3.41 21.15 -6.35
C ILE A 83 -4.57 21.16 -7.35
N ASP A 84 -4.37 21.85 -8.48
CA ASP A 84 -5.30 21.81 -9.60
C ASP A 84 -5.30 20.42 -10.27
N ARG A 85 -6.25 19.57 -9.87
CA ARG A 85 -6.41 18.19 -10.39
C ARG A 85 -6.78 18.13 -11.88
N SER A 86 -7.12 19.24 -12.53
CA SER A 86 -7.27 19.25 -13.99
C SER A 86 -5.93 19.28 -14.73
N LYS A 87 -4.85 19.69 -14.04
CA LYS A 87 -3.50 19.87 -14.60
C LYS A 87 -2.42 19.04 -13.93
N ARG A 88 -2.64 18.65 -12.68
CA ARG A 88 -1.65 17.91 -11.87
C ARG A 88 -2.23 16.63 -11.29
N VAL A 89 -1.37 15.61 -11.19
CA VAL A 89 -1.65 14.35 -10.50
C VAL A 89 -0.68 14.19 -9.34
N VAL A 90 -1.15 13.64 -8.23
CA VAL A 90 -0.30 13.34 -7.07
C VAL A 90 0.13 11.88 -7.15
N VAL A 91 1.43 11.63 -7.10
CA VAL A 91 2.03 10.30 -7.10
C VAL A 91 2.77 10.12 -5.78
N TYR A 92 2.46 9.05 -5.06
CA TYR A 92 3.18 8.63 -3.87
C TYR A 92 4.10 7.46 -4.18
N VAL A 93 5.35 7.54 -3.72
CA VAL A 93 6.30 6.42 -3.78
C VAL A 93 6.83 6.14 -2.39
N GLN A 94 6.72 4.90 -1.97
CA GLN A 94 7.24 4.41 -0.70
C GLN A 94 8.27 3.32 -0.94
N ALA A 95 9.28 3.28 -0.08
CA ALA A 95 10.20 2.16 -0.01
C ALA A 95 10.51 1.78 1.44
N ASN A 96 11.14 0.61 1.59
CA ASN A 96 11.69 0.12 2.84
C ASN A 96 10.62 -0.09 3.94
N ILE A 97 9.39 -0.45 3.58
CA ILE A 97 8.38 -0.90 4.56
C ILE A 97 8.81 -2.21 5.24
N HIS A 98 9.54 -3.06 4.52
CA HIS A 98 10.40 -4.09 5.11
C HIS A 98 11.85 -3.67 4.90
N ALA A 99 12.59 -3.44 5.99
CA ALA A 99 13.89 -2.79 5.87
C ALA A 99 15.03 -3.69 5.37
N GLY A 100 14.72 -4.94 5.00
CA GLY A 100 15.62 -5.83 4.27
C GLY A 100 15.54 -5.69 2.73
N GLU A 101 14.50 -5.00 2.24
CA GLU A 101 14.14 -4.87 0.81
C GLU A 101 14.59 -3.49 0.31
N VAL A 102 15.91 -3.32 0.30
CA VAL A 102 16.58 -2.01 0.35
C VAL A 102 16.72 -1.30 -0.99
N GLU A 103 16.43 -1.95 -2.12
CA GLU A 103 16.62 -1.37 -3.44
C GLU A 103 15.72 -0.18 -3.74
N GLY A 104 14.48 -0.19 -3.25
CA GLY A 104 13.53 0.91 -3.45
C GLY A 104 14.00 2.21 -2.79
N LYS A 105 14.64 2.10 -1.61
CA LYS A 105 15.15 3.22 -0.84
C LYS A 105 16.21 3.99 -1.62
N GLU A 106 17.15 3.29 -2.23
CA GLU A 106 18.18 3.91 -3.07
C GLU A 106 17.56 4.44 -4.36
N ALA A 107 16.74 3.62 -5.03
CA ALA A 107 16.18 3.93 -6.34
C ALA A 107 15.34 5.21 -6.33
N VAL A 108 14.51 5.42 -5.29
CA VAL A 108 13.65 6.60 -5.21
C VAL A 108 14.43 7.88 -4.90
N LEU A 109 15.53 7.79 -4.14
CA LEU A 109 16.43 8.91 -3.86
C LEU A 109 17.25 9.29 -5.11
N MET A 110 17.72 8.29 -5.86
CA MET A 110 18.35 8.49 -7.17
C MET A 110 17.38 9.19 -8.14
N TYR A 111 16.14 8.71 -8.20
CA TYR A 111 15.11 9.28 -9.08
C TYR A 111 14.78 10.73 -8.71
N ALA A 112 14.60 11.03 -7.42
CA ALA A 112 14.34 12.38 -6.96
C ALA A 112 15.44 13.38 -7.39
N ARG A 113 16.72 13.03 -7.20
CA ARG A 113 17.84 13.86 -7.69
C ARG A 113 17.79 14.05 -9.20
N ASP A 114 17.57 12.98 -9.95
CA ASP A 114 17.59 13.03 -11.42
C ASP A 114 16.40 13.85 -11.96
N VAL A 115 15.24 13.83 -11.30
CA VAL A 115 14.13 14.74 -11.62
C VAL A 115 14.56 16.20 -11.46
N LEU A 116 15.23 16.57 -10.36
CA LEU A 116 15.66 17.97 -10.17
C LEU A 116 16.71 18.41 -11.18
N THR A 117 17.64 17.52 -11.50
CA THR A 117 18.87 17.88 -12.22
C THR A 117 18.77 17.65 -13.73
N ARG A 118 17.87 16.78 -14.17
CA ARG A 118 17.75 16.36 -15.59
C ARG A 118 16.36 16.60 -16.16
N ASN A 119 15.29 16.49 -15.35
CA ASN A 119 13.92 16.55 -15.85
C ASN A 119 12.91 17.25 -14.90
N PRO A 120 13.16 18.52 -14.52
CA PRO A 120 12.28 19.21 -13.56
C PRO A 120 10.89 19.53 -14.14
N GLU A 121 10.71 19.42 -15.46
CA GLU A 121 9.44 19.64 -16.16
C GLU A 121 8.34 18.68 -15.71
N VAL A 122 8.69 17.46 -15.29
CA VAL A 122 7.76 16.49 -14.71
C VAL A 122 6.98 17.10 -13.55
N LEU A 123 7.64 17.93 -12.72
CA LEU A 123 7.06 18.53 -11.52
C LEU A 123 5.96 19.56 -11.81
N LYS A 124 5.81 20.01 -13.07
CA LYS A 124 4.71 20.88 -13.51
C LYS A 124 3.36 20.16 -13.51
N ARG A 125 3.37 18.85 -13.73
CA ARG A 125 2.17 18.02 -13.84
C ARG A 125 2.10 16.91 -12.80
N VAL A 126 3.21 16.58 -12.16
CA VAL A 126 3.26 15.59 -11.07
C VAL A 126 3.64 16.30 -9.78
N VAL A 127 2.85 16.08 -8.72
CA VAL A 127 3.27 16.30 -7.34
C VAL A 127 3.79 14.96 -6.84
N LEU A 128 5.10 14.83 -6.67
CA LEU A 128 5.71 13.58 -6.24
C LEU A 128 5.90 13.63 -4.72
N VAL A 129 5.27 12.71 -4.01
CA VAL A 129 5.42 12.54 -2.55
C VAL A 129 6.24 11.28 -2.32
N VAL A 130 7.31 11.36 -1.52
CA VAL A 130 8.27 10.26 -1.38
C VAL A 130 8.55 9.97 0.09
N CYS A 131 8.36 8.72 0.50
CA CYS A 131 8.84 8.17 1.77
C CYS A 131 9.91 7.11 1.48
N PRO A 132 11.21 7.47 1.47
CA PRO A 132 12.26 6.55 1.02
C PRO A 132 12.61 5.47 2.05
N ASN A 133 12.38 5.75 3.34
CA ASN A 133 12.70 4.84 4.44
C ASN A 133 11.52 4.78 5.41
N PHE A 134 10.52 3.95 5.12
CA PHE A 134 9.30 3.91 5.93
C PHE A 134 9.49 3.17 7.26
N ASN A 135 10.09 1.98 7.25
CA ASN A 135 10.44 1.24 8.47
C ASN A 135 11.83 1.65 8.97
N ILE A 136 11.93 2.85 9.55
CA ILE A 136 13.20 3.40 10.03
C ILE A 136 13.81 2.56 11.16
N ASP A 137 12.98 1.99 12.03
CA ASP A 137 13.48 1.19 13.16
C ASP A 137 14.03 -0.16 12.70
N GLY A 138 13.36 -0.78 11.72
CA GLY A 138 13.84 -2.00 11.09
C GLY A 138 15.10 -1.79 10.25
N ASN A 139 15.37 -0.55 9.80
CA ASN A 139 16.52 -0.23 8.96
C ASN A 139 17.86 -0.27 9.71
N GLU A 140 17.87 0.18 10.96
CA GLU A 140 19.11 0.34 11.73
C GLU A 140 19.83 -0.96 12.16
N PRO A 141 19.16 -2.08 12.49
CA PRO A 141 19.84 -3.33 12.84
C PRO A 141 20.42 -4.04 11.60
N PHE A 142 21.44 -3.44 10.98
CA PHE A 142 22.18 -3.98 9.86
C PHE A 142 22.87 -5.29 10.20
N SER A 143 22.68 -6.30 9.35
CA SER A 143 23.40 -7.56 9.45
C SER A 143 23.48 -8.27 8.11
N THR A 144 24.61 -8.91 7.84
CA THR A 144 24.77 -9.86 6.72
C THR A 144 23.96 -11.14 6.93
N MET A 145 23.47 -11.38 8.15
CA MET A 145 22.59 -12.50 8.48
C MET A 145 21.12 -12.18 8.19
N ASN A 146 20.78 -10.91 7.95
CA ASN A 146 19.44 -10.54 7.52
C ASN A 146 19.30 -10.85 6.03
N ARG A 147 18.28 -11.64 5.67
CA ARG A 147 18.01 -12.10 4.28
C ARG A 147 19.23 -12.76 3.60
N PRO A 148 19.76 -13.86 4.16
CA PRO A 148 21.02 -14.48 3.70
C PRO A 148 20.98 -15.03 2.26
N HIS A 149 19.79 -15.20 1.68
CA HIS A 149 19.60 -15.67 0.30
C HIS A 149 19.46 -14.54 -0.72
N GLN A 150 19.44 -13.27 -0.27
CA GLN A 150 19.39 -12.11 -1.14
C GLN A 150 20.77 -11.79 -1.71
N ASN A 151 20.86 -11.56 -3.02
CA ASN A 151 22.12 -11.24 -3.68
C ASN A 151 22.50 -9.77 -3.47
N GLY A 152 23.15 -9.51 -2.33
CA GLY A 152 23.64 -8.20 -1.91
C GLY A 152 22.57 -7.28 -1.32
N PRO A 153 22.97 -6.09 -0.83
CA PRO A 153 24.35 -5.60 -0.70
C PRO A 153 25.21 -6.42 0.28
N SER A 154 26.53 -6.42 0.09
CA SER A 154 27.47 -7.17 0.95
C SER A 154 27.63 -6.58 2.35
N SER A 155 27.23 -5.31 2.56
CA SER A 155 27.15 -4.68 3.89
C SER A 155 26.08 -5.31 4.80
N GLY A 156 25.17 -6.13 4.24
CA GLY A 156 23.97 -6.57 4.93
C GLY A 156 22.82 -5.56 4.82
N VAL A 157 21.68 -5.93 5.40
CA VAL A 157 20.41 -5.17 5.32
C VAL A 157 19.71 -5.15 6.67
N GLY A 158 18.60 -4.40 6.78
CA GLY A 158 17.76 -4.35 7.98
C GLY A 158 16.80 -5.53 8.11
N VAL A 159 15.84 -5.39 9.02
CA VAL A 159 14.85 -6.42 9.38
C VAL A 159 13.43 -6.08 8.88
N ARG A 160 12.56 -7.09 8.83
CA ARG A 160 11.20 -6.95 8.28
C ARG A 160 10.26 -6.12 9.15
N HIS A 161 10.27 -6.37 10.45
CA HIS A 161 9.36 -5.74 11.42
C HIS A 161 9.88 -4.37 11.90
N ASN A 162 9.00 -3.54 12.47
CA ASN A 162 9.40 -2.33 13.19
C ASN A 162 9.90 -2.65 14.62
N ALA A 163 10.13 -1.63 15.45
CA ALA A 163 10.58 -1.80 16.84
C ALA A 163 9.58 -2.55 17.74
N GLU A 164 8.30 -2.60 17.38
CA GLU A 164 7.24 -3.35 18.08
C GLU A 164 7.12 -4.80 17.61
N LEU A 165 8.02 -5.25 16.74
CA LEU A 165 7.99 -6.57 16.10
C LEU A 165 6.76 -6.76 15.19
N LEU A 166 6.13 -5.67 14.74
CA LEU A 166 5.00 -5.68 13.82
C LEU A 166 5.45 -5.50 12.37
N ASP A 167 4.77 -6.18 11.46
CA ASP A 167 4.90 -6.03 10.02
C ASP A 167 4.01 -4.88 9.54
N LEU A 168 4.64 -3.77 9.17
CA LEU A 168 3.92 -2.56 8.73
C LEU A 168 3.03 -2.83 7.50
N ASN A 169 3.39 -3.78 6.62
CA ASN A 169 2.59 -4.17 5.46
C ASN A 169 1.50 -5.22 5.82
N ARG A 170 1.07 -5.24 7.09
CA ARG A 170 -0.11 -5.96 7.59
C ARG A 170 -1.04 -5.07 8.41
N ASP A 171 -0.75 -3.76 8.48
CA ASP A 171 -1.33 -2.89 9.50
C ASP A 171 -2.38 -1.89 8.96
N ALA A 172 -2.58 -1.80 7.63
CA ALA A 172 -3.42 -0.76 7.02
C ALA A 172 -4.89 -0.76 7.48
N MET A 173 -5.42 -1.93 7.87
CA MET A 173 -6.78 -2.07 8.39
C MET A 173 -6.87 -1.76 9.89
N LYS A 174 -5.99 -2.38 10.70
CA LYS A 174 -6.03 -2.31 12.17
C LYS A 174 -5.37 -1.04 12.75
N LEU A 175 -4.41 -0.44 12.03
CA LEU A 175 -3.73 0.81 12.36
C LEU A 175 -3.15 0.84 13.78
N GLU A 176 -2.41 -0.21 14.14
CA GLU A 176 -1.81 -0.34 15.47
C GLU A 176 -0.44 0.33 15.56
N THR A 177 0.26 0.49 14.43
CA THR A 177 1.60 1.07 14.37
C THR A 177 1.56 2.58 14.18
N SER A 178 2.49 3.29 14.82
CA SER A 178 2.64 4.75 14.67
C SER A 178 2.95 5.17 13.24
N GLU A 179 3.72 4.35 12.53
CA GLU A 179 4.18 4.49 11.17
C GLU A 179 2.99 4.52 10.21
N MET A 180 2.09 3.54 10.29
CA MET A 180 0.90 3.53 9.44
C MET A 180 -0.07 4.65 9.77
N ARG A 181 -0.26 4.97 11.05
CA ARG A 181 -1.13 6.10 11.44
C ARG A 181 -0.58 7.42 10.90
N GLY A 182 0.74 7.61 10.96
CA GLY A 182 1.46 8.74 10.40
C GLY A 182 1.34 8.84 8.88
N LEU A 183 1.58 7.72 8.17
CA LEU A 183 1.42 7.64 6.72
C LEU A 183 0.00 8.00 6.28
N LEU A 184 -0.99 7.41 6.95
CA LEU A 184 -2.39 7.60 6.60
C LEU A 184 -2.83 9.05 6.81
N THR A 185 -2.45 9.67 7.92
CA THR A 185 -2.85 11.05 8.25
C THR A 185 -2.06 12.09 7.46
N SER A 186 -0.75 11.93 7.34
CA SER A 186 0.16 12.94 6.77
C SER A 186 0.32 12.83 5.25
N VAL A 187 0.00 11.68 4.65
CA VAL A 187 0.13 11.47 3.20
C VAL A 187 -1.17 11.02 2.56
N ILE A 188 -1.70 9.86 2.93
CA ILE A 188 -2.81 9.26 2.19
C ILE A 188 -4.09 10.09 2.30
N ARG A 189 -4.34 10.72 3.45
CA ARG A 189 -5.46 11.64 3.63
C ARG A 189 -5.13 13.07 3.25
N TYR A 190 -3.93 13.53 3.57
CA TYR A 190 -3.55 14.92 3.36
C TYR A 190 -3.26 15.20 1.88
N TRP A 191 -2.26 14.53 1.30
CA TRP A 191 -1.86 14.71 -0.10
C TRP A 191 -2.79 13.98 -1.08
N ASP A 192 -3.46 12.92 -0.60
CA ASP A 192 -4.43 12.14 -1.35
C ASP A 192 -3.92 11.69 -2.74
N PRO A 193 -2.87 10.83 -2.77
CA PRO A 193 -2.22 10.43 -4.00
C PRO A 193 -3.13 9.61 -4.90
N ALA A 194 -3.21 9.99 -6.18
CA ALA A 194 -3.97 9.28 -7.20
C ALA A 194 -3.33 7.92 -7.54
N ILE A 195 -2.00 7.89 -7.57
CA ILE A 195 -1.18 6.70 -7.82
C ILE A 195 -0.25 6.51 -6.63
N SER A 196 -0.14 5.28 -6.15
CA SER A 196 0.88 4.89 -5.16
C SER A 196 1.71 3.72 -5.67
N LEU A 197 3.02 3.77 -5.44
CA LEU A 197 3.97 2.70 -5.72
C LEU A 197 4.67 2.31 -4.42
N ASP A 198 4.55 1.04 -4.03
CA ASP A 198 5.21 0.48 -2.86
C ASP A 198 6.31 -0.49 -3.32
N CYS A 199 7.57 -0.15 -2.99
CA CYS A 199 8.76 -0.85 -3.47
C CYS A 199 9.25 -1.92 -2.49
N HIS A 200 9.20 -3.19 -2.91
CA HIS A 200 9.56 -4.41 -2.16
C HIS A 200 10.54 -5.29 -2.93
N ALA A 201 11.00 -6.34 -2.25
CA ALA A 201 11.74 -7.46 -2.83
C ALA A 201 11.13 -8.81 -2.45
N THR A 202 10.92 -9.67 -3.43
CA THR A 202 10.29 -10.98 -3.24
C THR A 202 11.30 -12.11 -3.15
N ASN A 203 11.08 -13.04 -2.22
CA ASN A 203 11.77 -14.33 -2.14
C ASN A 203 11.20 -15.38 -3.11
N GLY A 204 10.25 -15.01 -3.96
CA GLY A 204 9.38 -15.89 -4.74
C GLY A 204 10.11 -16.77 -5.78
N ALA A 205 9.49 -16.93 -6.94
CA ALA A 205 9.97 -17.87 -7.96
C ALA A 205 11.34 -17.48 -8.55
N TYR A 206 12.16 -18.48 -8.82
CA TYR A 206 13.45 -18.33 -9.52
C TYR A 206 13.20 -17.96 -10.99
N ARG A 207 13.58 -16.74 -11.35
CA ARG A 207 13.40 -16.15 -12.68
C ARG A 207 14.53 -15.18 -13.01
N GLU A 208 14.63 -14.80 -14.27
CA GLU A 208 15.66 -13.88 -14.78
C GLU A 208 15.27 -12.41 -14.61
N GLU A 209 13.98 -12.08 -14.67
CA GLU A 209 13.46 -10.72 -14.54
C GLU A 209 13.87 -10.10 -13.18
N PRO A 210 14.66 -9.01 -13.15
CA PRO A 210 15.01 -8.33 -11.90
C PRO A 210 13.83 -7.56 -11.29
N VAL A 211 12.91 -7.09 -12.14
CA VAL A 211 11.75 -6.30 -11.74
C VAL A 211 10.49 -7.11 -12.01
N SER A 212 9.65 -7.23 -10.99
CA SER A 212 8.25 -7.60 -11.20
C SER A 212 7.33 -6.66 -10.45
N PHE A 213 6.09 -6.56 -10.91
CA PHE A 213 5.10 -5.70 -10.28
C PHE A 213 3.68 -6.20 -10.54
N THR A 214 2.75 -5.81 -9.68
CA THR A 214 1.32 -6.06 -9.84
C THR A 214 0.53 -4.85 -9.35
N TRP A 215 -0.78 -4.88 -9.55
CA TRP A 215 -1.70 -3.84 -9.11
C TRP A 215 -2.60 -4.32 -7.97
N MET A 216 -3.48 -3.46 -7.46
CA MET A 216 -4.51 -3.85 -6.50
C MET A 216 -5.52 -4.84 -7.12
N MET A 217 -5.70 -6.01 -6.50
CA MET A 217 -6.53 -7.08 -7.07
C MET A 217 -7.73 -7.45 -6.19
N ASN A 218 -7.91 -6.81 -5.03
CA ASN A 218 -9.04 -7.10 -4.16
C ASN A 218 -10.37 -6.92 -4.91
N PRO A 219 -11.29 -7.90 -4.89
CA PRO A 219 -12.53 -7.84 -5.68
C PRO A 219 -13.54 -6.78 -5.21
N ASN A 220 -13.36 -6.21 -4.01
CA ASN A 220 -14.13 -5.05 -3.55
C ASN A 220 -13.52 -3.70 -3.98
N THR A 221 -12.37 -3.70 -4.67
CA THR A 221 -11.88 -2.52 -5.39
C THR A 221 -12.80 -2.24 -6.58
N HIS A 222 -13.04 -0.97 -6.89
CA HIS A 222 -13.91 -0.61 -8.00
C HIS A 222 -13.40 -1.21 -9.33
N PRO A 223 -14.24 -1.95 -10.09
CA PRO A 223 -13.78 -2.70 -11.26
C PRO A 223 -13.13 -1.81 -12.34
N TRP A 224 -13.63 -0.58 -12.52
CA TRP A 224 -12.99 0.38 -13.44
C TRP A 224 -11.52 0.68 -13.12
N LEU A 225 -11.11 0.65 -11.85
CA LEU A 225 -9.71 0.83 -11.47
C LEU A 225 -8.90 -0.44 -11.79
N ILE A 226 -9.43 -1.62 -11.49
CA ILE A 226 -8.78 -2.90 -11.78
C ILE A 226 -8.57 -3.05 -13.30
N ASP A 227 -9.62 -2.80 -14.08
CA ASP A 227 -9.58 -2.89 -15.54
C ASP A 227 -8.60 -1.87 -16.13
N PHE A 228 -8.61 -0.62 -15.64
CA PHE A 228 -7.65 0.40 -16.07
C PHE A 228 -6.20 0.00 -15.79
N MET A 229 -5.90 -0.55 -14.60
CA MET A 229 -4.56 -1.01 -14.27
C MET A 229 -4.15 -2.20 -15.13
N ARG A 230 -5.01 -3.22 -15.24
CA ARG A 230 -4.74 -4.48 -15.95
C ARG A 230 -4.58 -4.28 -17.45
N ASP A 231 -5.45 -3.48 -18.07
CA ASP A 231 -5.61 -3.44 -19.52
C ASP A 231 -4.93 -2.22 -20.18
N ASP A 232 -4.49 -1.24 -19.39
CA ASP A 232 -3.93 0.01 -19.93
C ASP A 232 -2.65 0.46 -19.21
N MET A 233 -2.72 0.83 -17.93
CA MET A 233 -1.57 1.44 -17.25
C MET A 233 -0.39 0.46 -17.09
N MET A 234 -0.63 -0.74 -16.57
CA MET A 234 0.43 -1.72 -16.30
C MET A 234 1.06 -2.30 -17.58
N PRO A 235 0.30 -2.62 -18.64
CA PRO A 235 0.88 -2.97 -19.93
C PRO A 235 1.76 -1.85 -20.50
N SER A 236 1.32 -0.59 -20.43
CA SER A 236 2.09 0.57 -20.90
C SER A 236 3.39 0.76 -20.12
N VAL A 237 3.34 0.61 -18.78
CA VAL A 237 4.52 0.68 -17.91
C VAL A 237 5.48 -0.49 -18.19
N SER A 238 4.98 -1.71 -18.35
CA SER A 238 5.79 -2.89 -18.70
C SER A 238 6.53 -2.69 -20.03
N GLN A 239 5.83 -2.19 -21.05
CA GLN A 239 6.43 -1.92 -22.36
C GLN A 239 7.48 -0.81 -22.27
N ALA A 240 7.22 0.26 -21.49
CA ALA A 240 8.15 1.35 -21.30
C ALA A 240 9.44 0.92 -20.58
N LEU A 241 9.34 0.03 -19.58
CA LEU A 241 10.50 -0.56 -18.91
C LEU A 241 11.44 -1.25 -19.89
N THR A 242 10.88 -2.10 -20.75
CA THR A 242 11.66 -2.82 -21.77
C THR A 242 12.21 -1.86 -22.83
N SER A 243 11.38 -1.00 -23.40
CA SER A 243 11.75 -0.19 -24.57
C SER A 243 12.62 1.04 -24.25
N LYS A 244 12.40 1.70 -23.10
CA LYS A 244 13.14 2.92 -22.71
C LYS A 244 14.37 2.62 -21.85
N HIS A 245 14.27 1.61 -20.98
CA HIS A 245 15.32 1.33 -19.99
C HIS A 245 16.04 0.00 -20.23
N ASN A 246 15.60 -0.80 -21.21
CA ASN A 246 16.14 -2.15 -21.46
C ASN A 246 16.09 -3.03 -20.19
N VAL A 247 15.05 -2.85 -19.36
CA VAL A 247 14.84 -3.61 -18.13
C VAL A 247 13.89 -4.76 -18.40
N LEU A 248 14.41 -5.97 -18.26
CA LEU A 248 13.62 -7.20 -18.30
C LEU A 248 12.63 -7.20 -17.10
N ASN A 249 11.35 -7.47 -17.36
CA ASN A 249 10.31 -7.42 -16.35
C ASN A 249 9.16 -8.40 -16.63
N CYS A 250 8.40 -8.71 -15.59
CA CYS A 250 7.15 -9.48 -15.67
C CYS A 250 6.13 -9.00 -14.63
N TYR A 251 4.90 -9.49 -14.72
CA TYR A 251 3.95 -9.31 -13.63
C TYR A 251 4.31 -10.20 -12.44
N TYR A 252 4.19 -9.64 -11.23
CA TYR A 252 4.52 -10.34 -10.00
C TYR A 252 3.63 -11.59 -9.82
N GLY A 253 4.23 -12.65 -9.31
CA GLY A 253 3.54 -13.87 -8.94
C GLY A 253 4.51 -14.99 -8.60
N GLU A 254 3.94 -16.16 -8.34
CA GLU A 254 4.67 -17.41 -8.12
C GLU A 254 4.04 -18.53 -8.95
N PHE A 255 4.77 -19.63 -9.16
CA PHE A 255 4.16 -20.84 -9.69
C PHE A 255 3.18 -21.40 -8.67
N VAL A 256 1.97 -21.77 -9.12
CA VAL A 256 0.93 -22.38 -8.24
C VAL A 256 1.50 -23.60 -7.52
N GLU A 257 2.27 -24.41 -8.24
CA GLU A 257 3.15 -25.43 -7.68
C GLU A 257 4.59 -25.01 -7.95
N ARG A 258 5.33 -24.62 -6.90
CA ARG A 258 6.66 -24.00 -6.97
C ARG A 258 7.66 -24.63 -7.96
N HIS A 259 7.55 -25.93 -8.22
CA HIS A 259 8.47 -26.71 -9.06
C HIS A 259 7.89 -27.10 -10.43
N ASN A 260 6.59 -26.88 -10.66
CA ASN A 260 5.92 -27.24 -11.90
C ASN A 260 5.72 -25.98 -12.74
N LEU A 261 6.57 -25.83 -13.75
CA LEU A 261 6.55 -24.69 -14.66
C LEU A 261 5.29 -24.60 -15.54
N ASN A 262 4.37 -25.57 -15.45
CA ASN A 262 3.08 -25.59 -16.15
C ASN A 262 1.87 -25.35 -15.22
N SER A 263 2.10 -25.13 -13.93
CA SER A 263 1.02 -25.05 -12.91
C SER A 263 0.22 -23.74 -12.93
N GLY A 264 0.64 -22.76 -13.73
CA GLY A 264 0.09 -21.40 -13.74
C GLY A 264 0.93 -20.45 -12.91
N TRP A 265 0.66 -19.14 -13.05
CA TRP A 265 1.35 -18.07 -12.35
C TRP A 265 0.34 -17.30 -11.51
N ILE A 266 0.50 -17.26 -10.19
CA ILE A 266 -0.47 -16.66 -9.26
C ILE A 266 0.12 -15.45 -8.54
N SER A 267 -0.60 -14.33 -8.59
CA SER A 267 -0.36 -13.22 -7.66
C SER A 267 -1.35 -13.38 -6.50
N TYR A 268 -0.84 -13.81 -5.34
CA TYR A 268 -1.64 -14.02 -4.13
C TYR A 268 -1.78 -12.73 -3.30
N ALA A 269 -2.31 -12.85 -2.08
CA ALA A 269 -2.40 -11.77 -1.09
C ALA A 269 -3.31 -10.61 -1.53
N SER A 270 -4.58 -10.91 -1.86
CA SER A 270 -5.56 -9.89 -2.27
C SER A 270 -6.23 -9.18 -1.09
N GLU A 271 -5.93 -9.56 0.16
CA GLU A 271 -6.53 -8.97 1.35
C GLU A 271 -6.05 -7.51 1.57
N PRO A 272 -6.86 -6.65 2.19
CA PRO A 272 -6.51 -5.24 2.38
C PRO A 272 -5.63 -4.98 3.61
N ARG A 273 -5.19 -5.99 4.36
CA ARG A 273 -4.04 -5.78 5.28
C ARG A 273 -2.79 -5.34 4.53
N TYR A 274 -2.66 -5.73 3.26
CA TYR A 274 -1.59 -5.31 2.36
C TYR A 274 -1.90 -3.94 1.78
N PHE A 275 -0.92 -3.03 1.84
CA PHE A 275 -1.13 -1.62 1.56
C PHE A 275 -1.66 -1.33 0.15
N THR A 276 -1.18 -2.07 -0.86
CA THR A 276 -1.63 -1.92 -2.25
C THR A 276 -3.13 -2.18 -2.42
N ASN A 277 -3.64 -3.29 -1.84
CA ASN A 277 -5.06 -3.62 -1.93
C ASN A 277 -5.94 -2.69 -1.10
N TYR A 278 -5.43 -2.26 0.07
CA TYR A 278 -6.06 -1.24 0.90
C TYR A 278 -6.32 0.05 0.14
N LEU A 279 -5.34 0.56 -0.61
CA LEU A 279 -5.51 1.77 -1.42
C LEU A 279 -6.54 1.58 -2.54
N GLY A 280 -6.68 0.38 -3.09
CA GLY A 280 -7.76 0.02 -4.02
C GLY A 280 -9.15 0.22 -3.41
N LEU A 281 -9.36 -0.21 -2.15
CA LEU A 281 -10.61 0.03 -1.42
C LEU A 281 -10.89 1.52 -1.17
N ARG A 282 -9.85 2.36 -1.21
CA ARG A 282 -9.95 3.82 -1.09
C ARG A 282 -10.10 4.54 -2.44
N ASN A 283 -10.40 3.80 -3.50
CA ASN A 283 -10.53 4.33 -4.86
C ASN A 283 -9.25 4.98 -5.40
N ARG A 284 -8.07 4.41 -5.11
CA ARG A 284 -6.78 4.86 -5.64
C ARG A 284 -6.12 3.77 -6.47
N LEU A 285 -5.25 4.21 -7.39
CA LEU A 285 -4.41 3.31 -8.18
C LEU A 285 -3.18 2.94 -7.34
N ALA A 286 -2.89 1.66 -7.20
CA ALA A 286 -1.79 1.20 -6.38
C ALA A 286 -1.00 0.09 -7.07
N ILE A 287 0.33 0.15 -6.96
CA ILE A 287 1.28 -0.74 -7.59
C ILE A 287 2.15 -1.33 -6.50
N LEU A 288 2.24 -2.67 -6.48
CA LEU A 288 3.22 -3.38 -5.69
C LEU A 288 4.39 -3.73 -6.61
N ASN A 289 5.59 -3.23 -6.31
CA ASN A 289 6.82 -3.67 -6.96
C ASN A 289 7.49 -4.73 -6.11
N GLU A 290 7.82 -5.87 -6.71
CA GLU A 290 8.50 -6.99 -6.08
C GLU A 290 9.75 -7.31 -6.89
N ASN A 291 10.90 -6.76 -6.47
CA ASN A 291 12.16 -7.03 -7.14
C ASN A 291 12.67 -8.43 -6.79
N ASN A 292 13.32 -9.07 -7.75
CA ASN A 292 13.78 -10.44 -7.60
C ASN A 292 15.06 -10.49 -6.75
N VAL A 293 14.98 -11.02 -5.53
CA VAL A 293 16.14 -11.08 -4.60
C VAL A 293 17.34 -11.86 -5.13
N TYR A 294 17.15 -12.70 -6.15
CA TYR A 294 18.21 -13.47 -6.77
C TYR A 294 19.02 -12.68 -7.81
N SER A 295 18.49 -11.57 -8.31
CA SER A 295 19.22 -10.61 -9.14
C SER A 295 20.21 -9.81 -8.29
N ASP A 296 21.34 -9.43 -8.87
CA ASP A 296 22.34 -8.63 -8.17
C ASP A 296 21.76 -7.27 -7.74
N TYR A 297 22.29 -6.73 -6.64
CA TYR A 297 21.75 -5.52 -6.03
C TYR A 297 21.69 -4.31 -6.99
N LYS A 298 22.67 -4.18 -7.89
CA LYS A 298 22.67 -3.10 -8.89
C LYS A 298 21.50 -3.24 -9.86
N SER A 299 21.26 -4.43 -10.40
CA SER A 299 20.10 -4.70 -11.27
C SER A 299 18.78 -4.41 -10.56
N ARG A 300 18.67 -4.73 -9.26
CA ARG A 300 17.45 -4.45 -8.47
C ARG A 300 17.24 -2.94 -8.27
N VAL A 301 18.26 -2.18 -7.88
CA VAL A 301 18.18 -0.73 -7.70
C VAL A 301 17.85 -0.02 -9.03
N GLN A 302 18.58 -0.35 -10.10
CA GLN A 302 18.38 0.28 -11.41
C GLN A 302 17.03 -0.09 -12.03
N GLY A 303 16.58 -1.33 -11.83
CA GLY A 303 15.26 -1.78 -12.26
C GLY A 303 14.13 -1.06 -11.51
N CYS A 304 14.23 -0.95 -10.19
CA CYS A 304 13.27 -0.21 -9.38
C CYS A 304 13.22 1.28 -9.77
N TYR A 305 14.39 1.91 -9.99
CA TYR A 305 14.49 3.29 -10.52
C TYR A 305 13.74 3.45 -11.85
N ALA A 306 13.95 2.51 -12.79
CA ALA A 306 13.30 2.54 -14.09
C ALA A 306 11.78 2.39 -13.96
N LEU A 307 11.30 1.55 -13.03
CA LEU A 307 9.86 1.39 -12.79
C LEU A 307 9.25 2.68 -12.25
N ILE A 308 9.87 3.30 -11.24
CA ILE A 308 9.44 4.61 -10.71
C ILE A 308 9.37 5.64 -11.84
N SER A 309 10.41 5.72 -12.67
CA SER A 309 10.45 6.62 -13.82
C SER A 309 9.32 6.38 -14.81
N CYS A 310 9.05 5.12 -15.18
CA CYS A 310 7.97 4.76 -16.11
C CYS A 310 6.58 5.07 -15.55
N VAL A 311 6.36 4.83 -14.25
CA VAL A 311 5.09 5.16 -13.58
C VAL A 311 4.85 6.67 -13.55
N VAL A 312 5.88 7.45 -13.20
CA VAL A 312 5.78 8.91 -13.17
C VAL A 312 5.62 9.50 -14.57
N ASP A 313 6.31 8.97 -15.58
CA ASP A 313 6.11 9.32 -16.99
C ASP A 313 4.67 9.05 -17.44
N TYR A 314 4.11 7.87 -17.09
CA TYR A 314 2.73 7.55 -17.43
C TYR A 314 1.77 8.55 -16.76
N ALA A 315 1.98 8.85 -15.48
CA ALA A 315 1.18 9.82 -14.73
C ALA A 315 1.24 11.23 -15.35
N TYR A 316 2.44 11.71 -15.70
CA TYR A 316 2.67 12.99 -16.36
C TYR A 316 1.87 13.11 -17.67
N ASN A 317 1.84 12.05 -18.46
CA ASN A 317 1.17 12.04 -19.76
C ASN A 317 -0.35 11.83 -19.67
N ASN A 318 -0.86 11.26 -18.57
CA ASN A 318 -2.26 10.84 -18.44
C ASN A 318 -3.04 11.54 -17.31
N VAL A 319 -2.59 12.71 -16.85
CA VAL A 319 -3.21 13.45 -15.73
C VAL A 319 -4.74 13.51 -15.79
N GLN A 320 -5.30 13.99 -16.91
CA GLN A 320 -6.75 14.16 -17.04
C GLN A 320 -7.47 12.81 -16.98
N LYS A 321 -6.92 11.78 -17.63
CA LYS A 321 -7.48 10.42 -17.66
C LYS A 321 -7.54 9.84 -16.25
N ILE A 322 -6.44 9.91 -15.51
CA ILE A 322 -6.32 9.37 -14.14
C ILE A 322 -7.27 10.10 -13.18
N ASN A 323 -7.24 11.43 -13.15
CA ASN A 323 -8.04 12.20 -12.20
C ASN A 323 -9.54 12.13 -12.52
N SER A 324 -9.93 12.06 -13.79
CA SER A 324 -11.33 11.87 -14.19
C SER A 324 -11.84 10.48 -13.79
N LEU A 325 -11.02 9.44 -13.96
CA LEU A 325 -11.34 8.08 -13.51
C LEU A 325 -11.56 8.05 -11.98
N ILE A 326 -10.62 8.60 -11.21
CA ILE A 326 -10.73 8.64 -9.74
C ILE A 326 -11.98 9.39 -9.30
N THR A 327 -12.24 10.59 -9.85
CA THR A 327 -13.43 11.38 -9.53
C THR A 327 -14.72 10.60 -9.83
N SER A 328 -14.77 9.89 -10.96
CA SER A 328 -15.93 9.09 -11.36
C SER A 328 -16.14 7.90 -10.43
N VAL A 329 -15.06 7.24 -10.01
CA VAL A 329 -15.10 6.11 -9.08
C VAL A 329 -15.53 6.56 -7.69
N GLU A 330 -15.04 7.69 -7.19
CA GLU A 330 -15.44 8.21 -5.87
C GLU A 330 -16.92 8.54 -5.81
N LYS A 331 -17.44 9.17 -6.87
CA LYS A 331 -18.87 9.43 -7.01
C LYS A 331 -19.67 8.12 -7.05
N SER A 332 -19.24 7.16 -7.88
CA SER A 332 -19.87 5.83 -7.98
C SER A 332 -19.90 5.11 -6.63
N SER A 333 -18.77 5.09 -5.91
CA SER A 333 -18.63 4.46 -4.60
C SER A 333 -19.50 5.15 -3.53
N ALA A 334 -19.63 6.47 -3.53
CA ALA A 334 -20.56 7.19 -2.65
C ALA A 334 -22.03 6.90 -3.01
N ASP A 335 -22.38 6.93 -4.30
CA ASP A 335 -23.73 6.62 -4.78
C ASP A 335 -24.14 5.16 -4.51
N ARG A 336 -23.17 4.24 -4.33
CA ARG A 336 -23.39 2.83 -3.97
C ARG A 336 -23.98 2.67 -2.56
N GLY A 337 -23.62 3.55 -1.63
CA GLY A 337 -24.12 3.55 -0.26
C GLY A 337 -25.46 4.26 -0.08
N THR A 338 -26.03 4.86 -1.13
CA THR A 338 -27.37 5.44 -1.09
C THR A 338 -28.41 4.33 -1.23
N PHE A 339 -29.49 4.39 -0.44
CA PHE A 339 -30.60 3.44 -0.51
C PHE A 339 -31.18 3.36 -1.93
N LYS A 340 -31.38 2.13 -2.42
CA LYS A 340 -31.97 1.81 -3.73
C LYS A 340 -32.89 0.61 -3.58
N ALA A 341 -33.97 0.57 -4.38
CA ALA A 341 -34.88 -0.57 -4.42
C ALA A 341 -34.18 -1.89 -4.83
N GLN A 342 -33.13 -1.79 -5.64
CA GLN A 342 -32.22 -2.88 -5.95
C GLN A 342 -30.81 -2.47 -5.50
N PRO A 343 -30.42 -2.81 -4.27
CA PRO A 343 -29.09 -2.47 -3.76
C PRO A 343 -28.02 -3.31 -4.46
N ASP A 344 -26.80 -2.79 -4.46
CA ASP A 344 -25.63 -3.54 -4.89
C ASP A 344 -25.26 -4.61 -3.83
N SER A 345 -24.21 -5.38 -4.09
CA SER A 345 -23.70 -6.43 -3.21
C SER A 345 -22.24 -6.18 -2.83
N PHE A 346 -21.80 -6.66 -1.67
CA PHE A 346 -20.42 -6.57 -1.18
C PHE A 346 -19.83 -7.96 -0.99
N ALA A 347 -18.60 -8.19 -1.45
CA ALA A 347 -17.95 -9.49 -1.38
C ALA A 347 -17.40 -9.76 0.02
N ILE A 348 -17.74 -10.92 0.59
CA ILE A 348 -17.20 -11.40 1.88
C ILE A 348 -16.36 -12.68 1.74
N ALA A 349 -16.42 -13.32 0.58
CA ALA A 349 -15.49 -14.38 0.19
C ALA A 349 -15.22 -14.30 -1.31
N TYR A 350 -14.05 -14.76 -1.72
CA TYR A 350 -13.58 -14.66 -3.09
C TYR A 350 -12.62 -15.78 -3.45
N ASP A 351 -12.45 -15.97 -4.74
CA ASP A 351 -11.54 -16.93 -5.36
C ASP A 351 -10.82 -16.24 -6.54
N VAL A 352 -9.80 -16.88 -7.10
CA VAL A 352 -8.96 -16.33 -8.17
C VAL A 352 -9.11 -17.12 -9.46
N ARG A 353 -9.12 -16.40 -10.58
CA ARG A 353 -9.12 -16.98 -11.93
C ARG A 353 -8.09 -16.28 -12.82
N PRO A 354 -7.80 -16.84 -14.01
CA PRO A 354 -6.88 -16.20 -14.94
C PRO A 354 -7.37 -14.82 -15.40
N THR A 355 -6.44 -13.89 -15.62
CA THR A 355 -6.65 -12.68 -16.41
C THR A 355 -6.88 -13.04 -17.89
N PRO A 356 -7.44 -12.13 -18.71
CA PRO A 356 -7.67 -12.40 -20.13
C PRO A 356 -6.40 -12.77 -20.91
N ASN A 357 -5.27 -12.16 -20.55
CA ASN A 357 -3.98 -12.41 -21.18
C ASN A 357 -3.08 -13.27 -20.27
N PRO A 358 -2.35 -14.25 -20.83
CA PRO A 358 -1.32 -14.96 -20.09
C PRO A 358 -0.09 -14.07 -19.83
N VAL A 359 0.81 -14.55 -18.98
CA VAL A 359 2.11 -13.92 -18.72
C VAL A 359 3.23 -14.82 -19.18
N THR A 360 4.33 -14.24 -19.67
CA THR A 360 5.57 -14.96 -19.97
C THR A 360 6.61 -14.63 -18.89
N VAL A 361 7.23 -15.67 -18.33
CA VAL A 361 8.30 -15.55 -17.33
C VAL A 361 9.51 -16.36 -17.79
N ARG A 362 10.71 -15.80 -17.69
CA ARG A 362 11.97 -16.52 -17.97
C ARG A 362 12.42 -17.24 -16.71
N ALA A 363 11.88 -18.44 -16.50
CA ALA A 363 12.02 -19.20 -15.27
C ALA A 363 13.25 -20.11 -15.27
N ASN A 364 13.90 -20.26 -14.12
CA ASN A 364 14.94 -21.27 -13.96
C ASN A 364 14.34 -22.67 -13.90
N VAL A 365 14.96 -23.63 -14.58
CA VAL A 365 14.60 -25.04 -14.46
C VAL A 365 15.03 -25.56 -13.09
N MET A 366 14.14 -26.28 -12.43
CA MET A 366 14.39 -26.94 -11.15
C MET A 366 14.67 -28.43 -11.37
N LEU A 367 15.75 -28.95 -10.79
CA LEU A 367 16.04 -30.38 -10.74
C LEU A 367 15.41 -30.99 -9.49
N GLU A 368 14.66 -32.07 -9.67
CA GLU A 368 14.13 -32.88 -8.58
C GLU A 368 15.17 -33.93 -8.15
N SER A 369 15.44 -34.01 -6.86
CA SER A 369 16.22 -35.06 -6.21
C SER A 369 15.50 -35.56 -4.97
N ILE A 370 15.94 -36.68 -4.41
CA ILE A 370 15.45 -37.22 -3.13
C ILE A 370 16.57 -37.07 -2.10
N ASP A 371 16.28 -36.47 -0.94
CA ASP A 371 17.24 -36.36 0.16
C ASP A 371 17.40 -37.68 0.93
N GLU A 372 18.34 -37.69 1.88
CA GLU A 372 18.63 -38.84 2.76
C GLU A 372 17.43 -39.33 3.59
N ASN A 373 16.39 -38.50 3.74
CA ASN A 373 15.16 -38.81 4.47
C ASN A 373 13.99 -39.19 3.54
N GLY A 374 14.24 -39.38 2.25
CA GLY A 374 13.20 -39.73 1.27
C GLY A 374 12.33 -38.55 0.82
N ARG A 375 12.71 -37.31 1.11
CA ARG A 375 11.94 -36.10 0.74
C ARG A 375 12.37 -35.60 -0.63
N LYS A 376 11.41 -35.17 -1.43
CA LYS A 376 11.69 -34.45 -2.68
C LYS A 376 12.33 -33.10 -2.37
N VAL A 377 13.48 -32.84 -2.98
CA VAL A 377 14.20 -31.58 -2.94
C VAL A 377 14.30 -31.03 -4.35
N PHE A 378 14.06 -29.74 -4.51
CA PHE A 378 14.14 -29.05 -5.78
C PHE A 378 15.31 -28.07 -5.77
N THR A 379 16.27 -28.28 -6.67
CA THR A 379 17.48 -27.44 -6.77
C THR A 379 17.41 -26.60 -8.05
N LYS A 380 17.67 -25.31 -7.91
CA LYS A 380 17.73 -24.38 -9.05
C LYS A 380 18.90 -24.74 -9.97
N THR A 381 18.68 -24.71 -11.28
CA THR A 381 19.74 -24.74 -12.29
C THR A 381 19.93 -23.38 -12.95
N ASP A 382 21.03 -23.22 -13.67
CA ASP A 382 21.29 -22.05 -14.51
C ASP A 382 20.56 -22.09 -15.86
N GLU A 383 19.89 -23.20 -16.20
CA GLU A 383 19.06 -23.28 -17.39
C GLU A 383 17.81 -22.41 -17.21
N ILE A 384 17.59 -21.48 -18.13
CA ILE A 384 16.43 -20.58 -18.14
C ILE A 384 15.52 -20.93 -19.30
N LYS A 385 14.21 -21.05 -19.05
CA LYS A 385 13.18 -21.28 -20.06
C LYS A 385 12.11 -20.19 -20.02
N PRO A 386 11.80 -19.53 -21.15
CA PRO A 386 10.60 -18.71 -21.24
C PRO A 386 9.38 -19.64 -21.18
N VAL A 387 8.50 -19.40 -20.21
CA VAL A 387 7.24 -20.14 -20.03
C VAL A 387 6.07 -19.18 -20.06
N THR A 388 5.05 -19.48 -20.87
CA THR A 388 3.83 -18.68 -20.99
C THR A 388 2.69 -19.39 -20.28
N LEU A 389 2.08 -18.72 -19.31
CA LEU A 389 1.19 -19.34 -18.32
C LEU A 389 -0.08 -18.53 -18.10
N PRO A 390 -1.20 -19.18 -17.73
CA PRO A 390 -2.36 -18.47 -17.20
C PRO A 390 -1.94 -17.65 -15.97
N TYR A 391 -2.27 -16.35 -15.98
CA TYR A 391 -1.96 -15.45 -14.88
C TYR A 391 -3.16 -15.31 -13.94
N LEU A 392 -3.13 -16.01 -12.81
CA LEU A 392 -4.13 -15.99 -11.76
C LEU A 392 -3.98 -14.72 -10.90
N ALA A 393 -4.60 -13.64 -11.37
CA ALA A 393 -4.60 -12.33 -10.72
C ALA A 393 -5.96 -11.63 -10.79
N HIS A 394 -6.99 -12.31 -11.32
CA HIS A 394 -8.35 -11.80 -11.37
C HIS A 394 -9.17 -12.44 -10.25
N TYR A 395 -9.25 -11.77 -9.11
CA TYR A 395 -10.11 -12.20 -8.01
C TYR A 395 -11.57 -11.86 -8.28
N TYR A 396 -12.49 -12.74 -7.88
CA TYR A 396 -13.93 -12.55 -8.05
C TYR A 396 -14.69 -13.03 -6.81
N PRO A 397 -15.87 -12.46 -6.53
CA PRO A 397 -16.67 -12.83 -5.37
C PRO A 397 -17.25 -14.25 -5.50
N THR A 398 -17.17 -15.03 -4.44
CA THR A 398 -17.85 -16.34 -4.29
C THR A 398 -18.98 -16.29 -3.26
N LYS A 399 -18.96 -15.32 -2.34
CA LYS A 399 -20.05 -15.04 -1.41
C LYS A 399 -20.20 -13.53 -1.25
N ASN A 400 -21.44 -13.06 -1.29
CA ASN A 400 -21.77 -11.65 -1.14
C ASN A 400 -22.81 -11.42 -0.04
N VAL A 401 -22.85 -10.21 0.48
CA VAL A 401 -23.93 -9.64 1.28
C VAL A 401 -24.53 -8.45 0.55
N VAL A 402 -25.73 -8.01 0.94
CA VAL A 402 -26.30 -6.75 0.45
C VAL A 402 -25.42 -5.58 0.90
N PHE A 403 -25.12 -4.66 -0.02
CA PHE A 403 -24.38 -3.45 0.29
C PHE A 403 -25.26 -2.53 1.17
N PRO A 404 -24.83 -2.17 2.38
CA PRO A 404 -25.68 -1.42 3.30
C PRO A 404 -25.68 0.08 3.02
N THR A 405 -26.72 0.75 3.51
CA THR A 405 -26.85 2.22 3.55
C THR A 405 -26.12 2.80 4.76
N ALA A 406 -26.12 2.08 5.88
CA ALA A 406 -25.42 2.51 7.09
C ALA A 406 -25.05 1.33 7.99
N TYR A 407 -24.10 1.57 8.89
CA TYR A 407 -23.85 0.76 10.07
C TYR A 407 -24.10 1.58 11.33
N ILE A 408 -24.52 0.93 12.42
CA ILE A 408 -24.67 1.58 13.72
C ILE A 408 -23.88 0.78 14.76
N LEU A 409 -22.98 1.44 15.46
CA LEU A 409 -22.22 0.81 16.54
C LEU A 409 -23.12 0.69 17.77
N LYS A 410 -23.30 -0.54 18.27
CA LYS A 410 -24.06 -0.80 19.51
C LYS A 410 -23.35 -0.22 20.73
N TYR A 411 -22.03 -0.19 20.68
CA TYR A 411 -21.17 0.41 21.70
C TYR A 411 -20.26 1.45 21.05
N ASN A 412 -20.20 2.65 21.64
CA ASN A 412 -19.28 3.71 21.21
C ASN A 412 -17.85 3.41 21.67
N ASP A 413 -17.29 2.29 21.20
CA ASP A 413 -15.94 1.85 21.54
C ASP A 413 -14.89 2.80 20.98
N ARG A 414 -14.08 3.37 21.86
CA ARG A 414 -13.07 4.36 21.48
C ARG A 414 -12.05 3.82 20.48
N ARG A 415 -11.62 2.56 20.60
CA ARG A 415 -10.62 1.95 19.69
C ARG A 415 -11.18 1.79 18.28
N VAL A 416 -12.46 1.41 18.17
CA VAL A 416 -13.17 1.30 16.89
C VAL A 416 -13.38 2.68 16.27
N ILE A 417 -13.92 3.63 17.05
CA ILE A 417 -14.16 5.00 16.59
C ILE A 417 -12.86 5.67 16.13
N ASP A 418 -11.78 5.57 16.92
CA ASP A 418 -10.47 6.13 16.58
C ASP A 418 -9.90 5.49 15.33
N ASN A 419 -10.06 4.17 15.13
CA ASN A 419 -9.66 3.53 13.88
C ASN A 419 -10.43 4.15 12.70
N LEU A 420 -11.77 4.18 12.74
CA LEU A 420 -12.58 4.73 11.64
C LEU A 420 -12.26 6.20 11.34
N ILE A 421 -12.09 7.05 12.36
CA ILE A 421 -11.71 8.46 12.17
C ILE A 421 -10.30 8.58 11.58
N THR A 422 -9.36 7.73 12.03
CA THR A 422 -7.99 7.72 11.48
C THR A 422 -8.02 7.31 10.01
N GLN A 423 -8.86 6.35 9.63
CA GLN A 423 -9.16 5.95 8.25
C GLN A 423 -9.71 7.11 7.40
N GLY A 424 -10.21 8.18 8.02
CA GLY A 424 -10.85 9.31 7.35
C GLY A 424 -12.32 9.08 7.04
N ILE A 425 -12.93 8.07 7.67
CA ILE A 425 -14.36 7.78 7.55
C ILE A 425 -15.13 8.84 8.35
N LYS A 426 -16.10 9.47 7.69
CA LYS A 426 -17.02 10.39 8.36
C LYS A 426 -17.99 9.61 9.22
N LEU A 427 -18.15 10.05 10.47
CA LEU A 427 -19.06 9.47 11.44
C LEU A 427 -20.18 10.46 11.74
N HIS A 428 -21.35 9.93 12.07
CA HIS A 428 -22.49 10.68 12.56
C HIS A 428 -22.94 10.12 13.90
N ARG A 429 -23.80 10.85 14.60
CA ARG A 429 -24.51 10.37 15.78
C ARG A 429 -25.99 10.64 15.69
N LEU A 430 -26.80 9.75 16.27
CA LEU A 430 -28.22 10.02 16.49
C LEU A 430 -28.36 11.20 17.46
N THR A 431 -29.22 12.16 17.15
CA THR A 431 -29.44 13.33 18.03
C THR A 431 -30.53 13.10 19.09
N VAL A 432 -31.34 12.05 18.89
CA VAL A 432 -32.44 11.64 19.78
C VAL A 432 -32.56 10.12 19.74
N ASP A 433 -33.22 9.54 20.74
CA ASP A 433 -33.61 8.14 20.72
C ASP A 433 -34.44 7.86 19.47
N THR A 434 -34.04 6.85 18.70
CA THR A 434 -34.63 6.55 17.39
C THR A 434 -34.94 5.06 17.29
N GLU A 435 -36.16 4.72 16.89
CA GLU A 435 -36.53 3.35 16.53
C GLU A 435 -36.21 3.08 15.06
N LEU A 436 -35.41 2.06 14.78
CA LEU A 436 -34.97 1.69 13.43
C LEU A 436 -35.17 0.20 13.17
N ASP A 437 -35.49 -0.14 11.92
CA ASP A 437 -35.39 -1.49 11.40
C ASP A 437 -33.93 -1.75 10.99
N VAL A 438 -33.31 -2.76 11.61
CA VAL A 438 -31.90 -3.11 11.44
C VAL A 438 -31.73 -4.60 11.15
N GLU A 439 -30.60 -4.96 10.56
CA GLU A 439 -30.11 -6.33 10.48
C GLU A 439 -29.06 -6.55 11.59
N GLU A 440 -29.33 -7.48 12.50
CA GLU A 440 -28.41 -7.92 13.56
C GLU A 440 -27.75 -9.24 13.16
N PHE A 441 -26.41 -9.34 13.22
CA PHE A 441 -25.70 -10.57 12.90
C PHE A 441 -25.58 -11.46 14.15
N ASN A 442 -26.20 -12.64 14.09
CA ASN A 442 -26.16 -13.64 15.15
C ASN A 442 -25.13 -14.72 14.81
N PHE A 443 -24.20 -14.99 15.74
CA PHE A 443 -23.17 -16.00 15.56
C PHE A 443 -23.70 -17.41 15.77
N THR A 444 -23.35 -18.32 14.86
CA THR A 444 -23.42 -19.78 15.08
C THR A 444 -22.09 -20.33 15.57
N SER A 445 -20.97 -19.67 15.23
CA SER A 445 -19.62 -20.06 15.63
C SER A 445 -18.70 -18.85 15.70
N ILE A 446 -17.85 -18.80 16.73
CA ILE A 446 -16.67 -17.92 16.83
C ILE A 446 -15.49 -18.81 17.19
N LYS A 447 -14.44 -18.80 16.38
CA LYS A 447 -13.23 -19.61 16.57
C LYS A 447 -11.99 -18.76 16.32
N PRO A 448 -11.01 -18.75 17.23
CA PRO A 448 -9.72 -18.15 16.92
C PRO A 448 -8.99 -18.98 15.86
N GLU A 449 -8.23 -18.33 14.97
CA GLU A 449 -7.27 -19.01 14.11
C GLU A 449 -6.22 -19.76 14.94
N GLY A 450 -5.79 -20.93 14.47
CA GLY A 450 -4.85 -21.77 15.21
C GLY A 450 -3.42 -21.20 15.32
N ARG A 451 -3.12 -20.12 14.60
CA ARG A 451 -1.80 -19.47 14.57
C ARG A 451 -1.94 -17.99 14.89
N ILE A 452 -1.06 -17.49 15.75
CA ILE A 452 -0.96 -16.06 16.03
C ILE A 452 -0.48 -15.31 14.77
N ASN A 453 -1.15 -14.21 14.46
CA ASN A 453 -0.83 -13.32 13.35
C ASN A 453 -0.71 -11.88 13.87
N GLN A 454 0.47 -11.26 13.78
CA GLN A 454 0.71 -9.89 14.26
C GLN A 454 0.31 -9.64 15.73
N GLY A 455 0.41 -10.65 16.60
CA GLY A 455 -0.04 -10.56 18.00
C GLY A 455 -1.50 -10.91 18.25
N HIS A 456 -2.25 -11.33 17.21
CA HIS A 456 -3.66 -11.66 17.29
C HIS A 456 -3.95 -13.14 17.09
N TYR A 457 -4.88 -13.68 17.88
CA TYR A 457 -5.64 -14.86 17.51
C TYR A 457 -6.87 -14.40 16.72
N CYS A 458 -6.68 -14.22 15.42
CA CYS A 458 -7.70 -13.64 14.55
C CYS A 458 -9.02 -14.43 14.59
N GLN A 459 -10.15 -13.74 14.57
CA GLN A 459 -11.46 -14.40 14.67
C GLN A 459 -11.92 -14.96 13.33
N GLN A 460 -12.36 -16.21 13.34
CA GLN A 460 -13.17 -16.83 12.29
C GLN A 460 -14.60 -17.00 12.78
N VAL A 461 -15.55 -16.48 12.00
CA VAL A 461 -16.95 -16.42 12.44
C VAL A 461 -17.92 -16.96 11.39
N GLU A 462 -18.96 -17.63 11.89
CA GLU A 462 -20.12 -18.05 11.11
C GLU A 462 -21.38 -17.52 11.79
N GLY A 463 -22.41 -17.27 10.98
CA GLY A 463 -23.65 -16.70 11.48
C GLY A 463 -24.56 -16.23 10.34
N ALA A 464 -25.66 -15.59 10.72
CA ALA A 464 -26.64 -15.04 9.80
C ALA A 464 -27.22 -13.73 10.34
N TYR A 465 -27.67 -12.88 9.41
CA TYR A 465 -28.41 -11.68 9.73
C TYR A 465 -29.87 -12.00 10.06
N GLU A 466 -30.41 -11.31 11.06
CA GLU A 466 -31.82 -11.32 11.44
C GLU A 466 -32.36 -9.88 11.45
N ASN A 467 -33.53 -9.65 10.84
CA ASN A 467 -34.19 -8.36 10.88
C ASN A 467 -34.80 -8.12 12.26
N LYS A 468 -34.51 -6.96 12.85
CA LYS A 468 -35.06 -6.53 14.14
C LYS A 468 -35.45 -5.06 14.10
N ARG A 469 -36.50 -4.73 14.83
CA ARG A 469 -36.83 -3.36 15.18
C ARG A 469 -36.22 -3.05 16.54
N VAL A 470 -35.36 -2.05 16.62
CA VAL A 470 -34.62 -1.69 17.83
C VAL A 470 -34.74 -0.20 18.12
N THR A 471 -34.86 0.16 19.39
CA THR A 471 -34.72 1.55 19.85
C THR A 471 -33.26 1.80 20.21
N LEU A 472 -32.63 2.71 19.49
CA LEU A 472 -31.25 3.12 19.71
C LEU A 472 -31.23 4.46 20.45
N PRO A 473 -30.40 4.61 21.48
CA PRO A 473 -30.32 5.86 22.23
C PRO A 473 -29.75 6.98 21.36
N GLY A 474 -30.09 8.22 21.71
CA GLY A 474 -29.33 9.39 21.29
C GLY A 474 -27.84 9.20 21.56
N GLU A 475 -27.00 9.82 20.73
CA GLU A 475 -25.54 9.68 20.70
C GLU A 475 -25.00 8.32 20.22
N SER A 476 -25.86 7.40 19.75
CA SER A 476 -25.38 6.19 19.06
C SER A 476 -24.61 6.56 17.78
N MET A 477 -23.43 5.98 17.58
CA MET A 477 -22.61 6.26 16.39
C MET A 477 -23.17 5.57 15.14
N VAL A 478 -23.30 6.36 14.08
CA VAL A 478 -23.80 5.96 12.77
C VAL A 478 -22.70 6.18 11.73
N VAL A 479 -22.44 5.15 10.93
CA VAL A 479 -21.48 5.18 9.82
C VAL A 479 -22.26 5.05 8.52
N LEU A 480 -22.53 6.17 7.87
CA LEU A 480 -23.18 6.16 6.56
C LEU A 480 -22.20 5.66 5.50
N THR A 481 -22.65 4.81 4.60
CA THR A 481 -21.81 4.28 3.51
C THR A 481 -21.86 5.15 2.26
N ASN A 482 -22.70 6.19 2.21
CA ASN A 482 -22.84 7.10 1.06
C ASN A 482 -21.69 8.15 0.96
N GLN A 483 -20.46 7.68 1.11
CA GLN A 483 -19.23 8.47 1.06
C GLN A 483 -18.16 7.73 0.25
N PRO A 484 -17.12 8.41 -0.27
CA PRO A 484 -16.14 7.77 -1.14
C PRO A 484 -15.49 6.50 -0.56
N LEU A 485 -15.32 6.43 0.76
CA LEU A 485 -14.71 5.28 1.45
C LEU A 485 -15.69 4.12 1.70
N SER A 486 -16.83 4.05 1.00
CA SER A 486 -17.88 3.05 1.19
C SER A 486 -17.36 1.61 1.22
N ASN A 487 -16.49 1.23 0.28
CA ASN A 487 -15.93 -0.14 0.22
C ASN A 487 -15.06 -0.46 1.44
N LEU A 488 -14.28 0.51 1.94
CA LEU A 488 -13.47 0.36 3.14
C LEU A 488 -14.33 0.26 4.40
N ILE A 489 -15.40 1.05 4.49
CA ILE A 489 -16.37 1.00 5.61
C ILE A 489 -16.97 -0.40 5.70
N CYS A 490 -17.50 -0.92 4.58
CA CYS A 490 -18.07 -2.26 4.54
C CYS A 490 -17.02 -3.32 4.92
N TYR A 491 -15.78 -3.20 4.43
CA TYR A 491 -14.73 -4.16 4.76
C TYR A 491 -14.35 -4.15 6.26
N LEU A 492 -14.33 -2.98 6.89
CA LEU A 492 -14.00 -2.84 8.32
C LEU A 492 -15.11 -3.36 9.22
N LEU A 493 -16.38 -3.25 8.80
CA LEU A 493 -17.55 -3.47 9.65
C LEU A 493 -18.36 -4.73 9.32
N GLU A 494 -18.26 -5.33 8.14
CA GLU A 494 -18.90 -6.63 7.87
C GLU A 494 -18.22 -7.76 8.67
N PRO A 495 -18.96 -8.49 9.52
CA PRO A 495 -18.38 -9.46 10.45
C PRO A 495 -17.72 -10.65 9.75
N GLN A 496 -18.13 -10.96 8.52
CA GLN A 496 -17.61 -12.10 7.75
C GLN A 496 -16.50 -11.73 6.76
N SER A 497 -16.05 -10.48 6.72
CA SER A 497 -14.90 -10.09 5.91
C SER A 497 -13.60 -10.57 6.56
N ASN A 498 -12.70 -11.16 5.77
CA ASN A 498 -11.45 -11.80 6.21
C ASN A 498 -10.33 -10.84 6.66
N ASP A 499 -10.65 -9.55 6.83
CA ASP A 499 -9.72 -8.52 7.31
C ASP A 499 -10.44 -7.34 7.99
N CYS A 500 -11.65 -7.59 8.52
CA CYS A 500 -12.44 -6.60 9.25
C CYS A 500 -11.92 -6.36 10.68
N LEU A 501 -12.49 -5.38 11.39
CA LEU A 501 -12.12 -5.12 12.78
C LEU A 501 -12.47 -6.28 13.73
N LEU A 502 -13.50 -7.07 13.42
CA LEU A 502 -13.81 -8.31 14.16
C LEU A 502 -12.70 -9.36 13.99
N TYR A 503 -12.21 -9.55 12.78
CA TYR A 503 -11.08 -10.43 12.50
C TYR A 503 -9.85 -10.09 13.35
N TRP A 504 -9.59 -8.80 13.57
CA TRP A 504 -8.48 -8.27 14.38
C TRP A 504 -8.80 -8.08 15.88
N ASN A 505 -9.82 -8.77 16.41
CA ASN A 505 -10.18 -8.78 17.84
C ASN A 505 -10.64 -7.42 18.42
N PHE A 506 -11.12 -6.47 17.61
CA PHE A 506 -11.58 -5.17 18.15
C PHE A 506 -12.89 -5.28 18.93
N PHE A 507 -13.68 -6.33 18.68
CA PHE A 507 -15.02 -6.50 19.28
C PHE A 507 -15.10 -7.62 20.32
N ASP A 508 -14.02 -8.35 20.58
CA ASP A 508 -14.02 -9.60 21.38
C ASP A 508 -14.71 -9.47 22.74
N LYS A 509 -14.51 -8.34 23.43
CA LYS A 509 -15.10 -8.08 24.76
C LYS A 509 -16.64 -7.99 24.77
N TYR A 510 -17.26 -7.93 23.60
CA TYR A 510 -18.71 -7.82 23.44
C TYR A 510 -19.37 -9.11 22.96
N LEU A 511 -18.59 -10.14 22.60
CA LEU A 511 -19.11 -11.31 21.87
C LEU A 511 -19.67 -12.40 22.78
N THR A 512 -19.37 -12.39 24.07
CA THR A 512 -19.79 -13.45 25.00
C THR A 512 -20.26 -12.89 26.35
N PRO A 513 -21.21 -13.56 27.02
CA PRO A 513 -21.58 -13.23 28.38
C PRO A 513 -20.44 -13.54 29.34
N GLN A 514 -20.25 -12.68 30.35
CA GLN A 514 -19.34 -12.96 31.45
C GLN A 514 -19.73 -14.25 32.20
N TRP A 515 -21.05 -14.47 32.35
CA TRP A 515 -21.62 -15.62 33.04
C TRP A 515 -22.68 -16.25 32.13
N GLY A 516 -22.33 -17.30 31.39
CA GLY A 516 -23.27 -17.98 30.52
C GLY A 516 -22.60 -18.79 29.42
N ARG A 517 -23.42 -19.48 28.64
CA ARG A 517 -23.01 -20.14 27.40
C ARG A 517 -23.61 -19.39 26.22
N GLY A 518 -22.96 -19.47 25.07
CA GLY A 518 -23.42 -18.85 23.82
C GLY A 518 -22.72 -17.54 23.50
N TYR A 519 -23.17 -16.91 22.42
CA TYR A 519 -22.61 -15.68 21.88
C TYR A 519 -23.64 -14.56 21.98
N TYR A 520 -23.19 -13.37 22.32
CA TYR A 520 -23.97 -12.16 22.04
C TYR A 520 -23.92 -11.85 20.54
N PRO A 521 -24.94 -11.19 19.98
CA PRO A 521 -24.89 -10.75 18.60
C PRO A 521 -23.73 -9.78 18.34
N TYR A 522 -23.31 -9.70 17.09
CA TYR A 522 -22.25 -8.77 16.67
C TYR A 522 -22.62 -7.33 17.05
N PRO A 523 -21.72 -6.56 17.69
CA PRO A 523 -22.04 -5.22 18.22
C PRO A 523 -22.09 -4.11 17.15
N VAL A 524 -22.40 -4.46 15.90
CA VAL A 524 -22.63 -3.52 14.81
C VAL A 524 -23.91 -3.93 14.09
N TYR A 525 -24.89 -3.03 14.11
CA TYR A 525 -26.11 -3.17 13.32
C TYR A 525 -25.84 -2.74 11.88
N LYS A 526 -26.48 -3.42 10.94
CA LYS A 526 -26.45 -3.08 9.53
C LYS A 526 -27.82 -2.56 9.09
N ILE A 527 -27.85 -1.51 8.27
CA ILE A 527 -29.08 -0.97 7.70
C ILE A 527 -29.00 -1.05 6.19
N THR A 528 -29.94 -1.75 5.59
CA THR A 528 -30.12 -1.85 4.14
C THR A 528 -31.34 -1.05 3.63
N GLY A 529 -32.15 -0.52 4.55
CA GLY A 529 -33.29 0.36 4.27
C GLY A 529 -32.93 1.85 4.18
N PRO A 530 -33.94 2.71 3.93
CA PRO A 530 -33.76 4.15 3.87
C PRO A 530 -33.40 4.75 5.25
N MET A 531 -32.64 5.84 5.24
CA MET A 531 -32.29 6.64 6.43
C MET A 531 -33.02 8.00 6.45
N ASP A 532 -34.09 8.13 5.64
CA ASP A 532 -34.87 9.37 5.54
C ASP A 532 -35.57 9.67 6.87
N GLY A 533 -35.46 10.91 7.33
CA GLY A 533 -36.07 11.36 8.60
C GLY A 533 -35.31 10.95 9.86
N VAL A 534 -34.18 10.23 9.75
CA VAL A 534 -33.30 9.96 10.88
C VAL A 534 -32.49 11.22 11.20
N SER A 535 -32.64 11.72 12.43
CA SER A 535 -32.00 12.97 12.87
C SER A 535 -30.54 12.74 13.27
N LEU A 536 -29.61 13.05 12.36
CA LEU A 536 -28.17 12.84 12.49
C LEU A 536 -27.41 14.17 12.67
N ALA A 537 -26.37 14.16 13.50
CA ALA A 537 -25.34 15.19 13.55
C ALA A 537 -23.98 14.59 13.14
N GLU A 538 -23.13 15.34 12.44
CA GLU A 538 -21.75 14.91 12.16
C GLU A 538 -20.97 14.82 13.48
N PHE A 539 -20.18 13.75 13.65
CA PHE A 539 -19.40 13.52 14.86
C PHE A 539 -18.01 14.14 14.70
N GLY A 540 -17.64 15.05 15.62
CA GLY A 540 -16.35 15.71 15.61
C GLY A 540 -16.40 17.24 15.46
N ASP A 541 -17.61 17.83 15.37
CA ASP A 541 -17.86 19.26 15.61
C ASP A 541 -17.79 19.63 17.10
#